data_AF-A0A142XHT7-F1
#
_entry.id   AF-A0A142XHT7-F1
#
_cell.length_a   1.000
_cell.length_b   1.000
_cell.length_c   1.000
_cell.angle_alpha   90.00
_cell.angle_beta   90.00
_cell.angle_gamma   90.00
#
_symmetry.space_group_name_H-M   'P 1'
#
loop_
_entity.id
_entity.type
_entity.pdbx_description
1 polymer ?
#
loop_
_entity_poly.entity_id
_entity_poly.type
_entity_poly.pdbx_seq_one_letter_code
_entity_poly.pdbx_strand_id
1 'polypeptide(L)'
;MRRIVVALAVLVLLCLPGRVSAQEPLGFQIVDAKVEKGKLTWSEEKAVPVARVVEVTVNINGKNVIEKRTVLEYTTSTVTQAHELKNLNATDVKGKAIGADKLAELLKEPTPVVLLIGPLADKHRALFKDKTVFVFLPLPYAVPEPPPADPE
;
A
#
# COMPACT_ATOMS: atom_id res chain seq x y z
N MET A 1 30.44 29.11 -59.19
CA MET A 1 30.27 27.83 -58.46
C MET A 1 29.67 28.12 -57.10
N ARG A 2 28.58 27.40 -56.76
CA ARG A 2 27.64 27.67 -55.66
C ARG A 2 28.28 27.51 -54.28
N ARG A 3 28.08 28.47 -53.38
CA ARG A 3 28.43 28.35 -51.95
C ARG A 3 27.17 28.15 -51.12
N ILE A 4 27.34 27.29 -50.12
CA ILE A 4 26.35 26.50 -49.39
C ILE A 4 25.64 27.36 -48.35
N VAL A 5 24.31 27.29 -48.32
CA VAL A 5 23.47 27.84 -47.26
C VAL A 5 23.43 26.82 -46.13
N VAL A 6 24.08 27.13 -45.00
CA VAL A 6 23.98 26.36 -43.76
C VAL A 6 22.83 26.94 -42.95
N ALA A 7 21.70 26.25 -42.93
CA ALA A 7 20.57 26.57 -42.08
C ALA A 7 20.82 26.01 -40.67
N LEU A 8 21.09 26.91 -39.73
CA LEU A 8 21.24 26.62 -38.31
C LEU A 8 19.84 26.56 -37.67
N ALA A 9 19.29 25.35 -37.51
CA ALA A 9 18.05 25.14 -36.79
C ALA A 9 18.33 25.13 -35.28
N VAL A 10 18.05 26.25 -34.61
CA VAL A 10 18.07 26.36 -33.14
C VAL A 10 16.79 25.74 -32.61
N LEU A 11 16.88 24.50 -32.14
CA LEU A 11 15.82 23.79 -31.43
C LEU A 11 15.74 24.35 -30.01
N VAL A 12 14.87 25.35 -29.78
CA VAL A 12 14.54 25.85 -28.45
C VAL A 12 13.71 24.79 -27.73
N LEU A 13 14.39 24.03 -26.87
CA LEU A 13 13.80 23.06 -25.96
C LEU A 13 12.93 23.80 -24.93
N LEU A 14 11.62 23.78 -25.11
CA LEU A 14 10.64 24.25 -24.13
C LEU A 14 10.73 23.37 -22.87
N CYS A 15 11.41 23.87 -21.84
CA CYS A 15 11.28 23.36 -20.47
C CYS A 15 9.85 23.65 -19.97
N LEU A 16 8.92 22.76 -20.27
CA LEU A 16 7.65 22.71 -19.56
C LEU A 16 7.94 22.38 -18.09
N PRO A 17 7.39 23.12 -17.12
CA PRO A 17 7.51 22.76 -15.71
C PRO A 17 6.92 21.36 -15.53
N GLY A 18 7.80 20.40 -15.26
CA GLY A 18 7.42 19.05 -14.90
C GLY A 18 6.46 19.13 -13.73
N ARG A 19 5.22 18.72 -13.94
CA ARG A 19 4.28 18.48 -12.84
C ARG A 19 4.90 17.35 -12.02
N VAL A 20 5.49 17.71 -10.88
CA VAL A 20 5.74 16.77 -9.80
C VAL A 20 4.34 16.32 -9.37
N SER A 21 3.91 15.16 -9.86
CA SER A 21 2.73 14.49 -9.32
C SER A 21 3.03 14.25 -7.85
N ALA A 22 2.35 14.99 -6.97
CA ALA A 22 2.31 14.66 -5.56
C ALA A 22 1.88 13.18 -5.46
N GLN A 23 2.79 12.35 -4.97
CA GLN A 23 2.52 10.95 -4.69
C GLN A 23 1.47 10.94 -3.57
N GLU A 24 0.19 10.79 -3.90
CA GLU A 24 -0.88 10.68 -2.90
C GLU A 24 -0.60 9.44 -2.05
N PRO A 25 -0.15 9.59 -0.78
CA PRO A 25 0.35 8.48 -0.01
C PRO A 25 -0.81 7.90 0.81
N LEU A 26 -1.89 7.48 0.15
CA LEU A 26 -3.02 6.82 0.79
C LEU A 26 -3.65 5.87 -0.25
N GLY A 27 -3.08 4.66 -0.30
CA GLY A 27 -3.48 3.63 -1.24
C GLY A 27 -4.79 2.94 -0.85
N PHE A 28 -5.45 2.36 -1.84
CA PHE A 28 -6.48 1.35 -1.62
C PHE A 28 -5.91 -0.03 -1.89
N GLN A 29 -6.47 -1.05 -1.23
CA GLN A 29 -6.10 -2.44 -1.43
C GLN A 29 -7.35 -3.25 -1.71
N ILE A 30 -7.30 -4.14 -2.70
CA ILE A 30 -8.39 -5.08 -2.97
C ILE A 30 -8.02 -6.39 -2.28
N VAL A 31 -8.90 -6.88 -1.41
CA VAL A 31 -8.70 -8.15 -0.69
C VAL A 31 -9.97 -8.96 -0.69
N ASP A 32 -9.85 -10.28 -0.58
CA ASP A 32 -10.98 -11.12 -0.20
C ASP A 32 -11.14 -11.05 1.33
N ALA A 33 -12.19 -10.36 1.76
CA ALA A 33 -12.51 -10.21 3.17
C ALA A 33 -13.75 -11.00 3.55
N LYS A 34 -13.82 -11.40 4.81
CA LYS A 34 -14.95 -12.09 5.40
C LYS A 34 -15.25 -11.49 6.77
N VAL A 35 -16.50 -11.53 7.20
CA VAL A 35 -16.88 -11.22 8.58
C VAL A 35 -16.98 -12.50 9.39
N GLU A 36 -16.16 -12.59 10.43
CA GLU A 36 -16.20 -13.68 11.41
C GLU A 36 -16.21 -13.12 12.82
N LYS A 37 -17.17 -13.57 13.64
CA LYS A 37 -17.28 -13.19 15.07
C LYS A 37 -17.28 -11.66 15.29
N GLY A 38 -17.98 -10.92 14.43
CA GLY A 38 -18.08 -9.45 14.51
C GLY A 38 -16.83 -8.69 14.05
N LYS A 39 -15.87 -9.37 13.41
CA LYS A 39 -14.64 -8.78 12.88
C LYS A 39 -14.55 -8.99 11.38
N LEU A 40 -14.11 -7.95 10.66
CA LEU A 40 -13.68 -8.07 9.28
C LEU A 40 -12.28 -8.69 9.27
N THR A 41 -12.13 -9.82 8.62
CA THR A 41 -10.87 -10.55 8.48
C THR A 41 -10.49 -10.66 7.02
N TRP A 42 -9.20 -10.56 6.73
CA TRP A 42 -8.63 -10.81 5.41
C TRP A 42 -7.20 -11.31 5.56
N SER A 43 -6.68 -11.93 4.51
CA SER A 43 -5.29 -12.41 4.47
C SER A 43 -4.47 -11.53 3.55
N GLU A 44 -3.26 -11.21 3.99
CA GLU A 44 -2.30 -10.45 3.21
C GLU A 44 -0.94 -11.15 3.26
N GLU A 45 -0.25 -11.18 2.13
CA GLU A 45 1.13 -11.63 2.07
C GLU A 45 2.06 -10.50 2.53
N LYS A 46 2.78 -10.73 3.63
CA LYS A 46 3.78 -9.79 4.15
C LYS A 46 5.16 -10.42 4.12
N ALA A 47 6.15 -9.62 3.75
CA ALA A 47 7.55 -9.96 3.90
C ALA A 47 7.91 -9.90 5.39
N VAL A 48 8.13 -11.06 6.01
CA VAL A 48 8.53 -11.18 7.41
C VAL A 48 10.02 -11.49 7.47
N PRO A 49 10.82 -10.76 8.25
CA PRO A 49 12.23 -11.07 8.41
C PRO A 49 12.40 -12.37 9.22
N VAL A 50 13.14 -13.33 8.67
CA VAL A 50 13.46 -14.61 9.29
C VAL A 50 14.98 -14.72 9.41
N ALA A 51 15.47 -15.00 10.61
CA ALA A 51 16.88 -15.28 10.83
C ALA A 51 17.23 -16.69 10.32
N ARG A 52 18.15 -16.79 9.36
CA ARG A 52 18.70 -18.07 8.88
C ARG A 52 20.20 -18.13 9.11
N VAL A 53 20.69 -19.30 9.49
CA VAL A 53 22.13 -19.57 9.60
C VAL A 53 22.61 -20.08 8.25
N VAL A 54 23.49 -19.32 7.60
CA VAL A 54 24.14 -19.69 6.35
C VAL A 54 25.61 -19.98 6.59
N GLU A 55 26.11 -21.02 5.95
CA GLU A 55 27.53 -21.38 5.94
C GLU A 55 28.21 -20.63 4.80
N VAL A 56 29.05 -19.66 5.16
CA VAL A 56 29.81 -18.86 4.21
C VAL A 56 31.25 -19.35 4.23
N THR A 57 31.77 -19.73 3.07
CA THR A 57 33.19 -20.05 2.94
C THR A 57 33.97 -18.75 2.84
N VAL A 58 34.83 -18.49 3.83
CA VAL A 58 35.68 -17.30 3.89
C VAL A 58 37.13 -17.74 3.74
N ASN A 59 37.87 -17.09 2.84
CA ASN A 59 39.31 -17.33 2.72
C ASN A 59 40.04 -16.50 3.76
N ILE A 60 40.69 -17.16 4.72
CA ILE A 60 41.51 -16.52 5.75
C ILE A 60 42.92 -17.08 5.61
N ASN A 61 43.88 -16.22 5.26
CA ASN A 61 45.29 -16.58 5.06
C ASN A 61 45.50 -17.70 4.01
N GLY A 62 44.75 -17.67 2.90
CA GLY A 62 44.87 -18.66 1.82
C GLY A 62 44.15 -19.98 2.09
N LYS A 63 43.54 -20.18 3.27
CA LYS A 63 42.72 -21.35 3.60
C LYS A 63 41.24 -20.99 3.57
N ASN A 64 40.44 -21.84 2.93
CA ASN A 64 38.99 -21.73 2.94
C ASN A 64 38.45 -22.30 4.26
N VAL A 65 37.79 -21.45 5.06
CA VAL A 65 37.17 -21.80 6.35
C VAL A 65 35.67 -21.58 6.23
N ILE A 66 34.87 -22.55 6.68
CA ILE A 66 33.41 -22.44 6.71
C ILE A 66 33.01 -21.71 7.99
N GLU A 67 32.41 -20.53 7.86
CA GLU A 67 31.91 -19.72 8.95
C GLU A 67 30.38 -19.72 8.94
N LYS A 68 29.75 -19.95 10.09
CA LYS A 68 28.30 -19.83 10.24
C LYS A 68 27.93 -18.39 10.52
N ARG A 69 27.16 -17.77 9.63
CA ARG A 69 26.65 -16.40 9.78
C ARG A 69 25.13 -16.41 9.85
N THR A 70 24.58 -15.67 10.80
CA THR A 70 23.14 -15.41 10.83
C THR A 70 22.84 -14.25 9.90
N VAL A 71 21.99 -14.50 8.91
CA VAL A 71 21.52 -13.50 7.95
C VAL A 71 20.00 -13.36 8.11
N LEU A 72 19.53 -12.12 8.08
CA LEU A 72 18.10 -11.83 8.01
C LEU A 72 17.64 -11.95 6.56
N GLU A 73 16.77 -12.90 6.30
CA GLU A 73 16.15 -13.12 5.00
C GLU A 73 14.65 -12.84 5.10
N TYR A 74 14.11 -12.06 4.17
CA TYR A 74 12.68 -11.80 4.14
C TYR A 74 11.97 -12.97 3.46
N THR A 75 11.08 -13.64 4.20
CA THR A 75 10.20 -14.68 3.65
C THR A 75 8.78 -14.13 3.55
N THR A 76 8.10 -14.42 2.44
CA THR A 76 6.67 -14.10 2.31
C THR A 76 5.87 -15.03 3.22
N SER A 77 5.07 -14.45 4.12
CA SER A 77 4.16 -15.18 4.99
C SER A 77 2.76 -14.58 4.89
N THR A 78 1.75 -15.44 4.89
CA THR A 78 0.34 -15.03 4.92
C THR A 78 -0.03 -14.61 6.34
N VAL A 79 -0.38 -13.35 6.51
CA VAL A 79 -0.81 -12.78 7.79
C VAL A 79 -2.31 -12.50 7.72
N THR A 80 -3.08 -13.07 8.64
CA THR A 80 -4.49 -12.71 8.82
C THR A 80 -4.60 -11.41 9.61
N GLN A 81 -5.24 -10.42 9.00
CA GLN A 81 -5.61 -9.17 9.67
C GLN A 81 -7.06 -9.28 10.17
N ALA A 82 -7.38 -8.58 11.26
CA ALA A 82 -8.73 -8.57 11.81
C ALA A 82 -9.05 -7.21 12.43
N HIS A 83 -10.17 -6.61 12.02
CA HIS A 83 -10.67 -5.33 12.57
C HIS A 83 -12.11 -5.47 13.05
N GLU A 84 -12.44 -4.81 14.18
CA GLU A 84 -13.80 -4.82 14.72
C GLU A 84 -14.74 -4.02 13.83
N LEU A 85 -15.87 -4.61 13.42
CA LEU A 85 -16.83 -3.98 12.51
C LEU A 85 -17.37 -2.64 13.00
N LYS A 86 -17.54 -2.48 14.32
CA LYS A 86 -18.04 -1.23 14.93
C LYS A 86 -17.11 -0.03 14.71
N ASN A 87 -15.83 -0.27 14.43
CA ASN A 87 -14.83 0.78 14.20
C ASN A 87 -14.59 1.02 12.70
N LEU A 88 -15.35 0.36 11.82
CA LEU A 88 -15.19 0.45 10.39
C LEU A 88 -16.35 1.23 9.79
N ASN A 89 -16.01 2.16 8.88
CA ASN A 89 -17.00 2.78 8.02
C ASN A 89 -17.00 2.03 6.69
N ALA A 90 -18.16 1.60 6.22
CA ALA A 90 -18.30 0.99 4.91
C ALA A 90 -19.28 1.77 4.04
N THR A 91 -18.97 1.84 2.74
CA THR A 91 -19.81 2.50 1.74
C THR A 91 -19.95 1.66 0.48
N ASP A 92 -21.05 1.83 -0.25
CA ASP A 92 -21.21 1.29 -1.59
C ASP A 92 -20.52 2.17 -2.65
N VAL A 93 -20.60 1.79 -3.93
CA VAL A 93 -20.02 2.57 -5.04
C VAL A 93 -20.58 4.00 -5.16
N LYS A 94 -21.75 4.28 -4.60
CA LYS A 94 -22.39 5.60 -4.62
C LYS A 94 -22.08 6.42 -3.38
N GLY A 95 -21.24 5.91 -2.48
CA GLY A 95 -20.90 6.55 -1.21
C GLY A 95 -21.97 6.39 -0.14
N LYS A 96 -22.99 5.55 -0.35
CA LYS A 96 -24.02 5.30 0.66
C LYS A 96 -23.43 4.44 1.77
N ALA A 97 -23.62 4.87 3.02
CA ALA A 97 -23.19 4.12 4.19
C ALA A 97 -23.85 2.74 4.27
N ILE A 98 -23.04 1.73 4.60
CA ILE A 98 -23.46 0.35 4.85
C ILE A 98 -23.29 0.11 6.36
N GLY A 99 -24.40 -0.15 7.04
CA GLY A 99 -24.38 -0.47 8.48
C GLY A 99 -23.70 -1.82 8.76
N ALA A 100 -23.21 -2.01 9.99
CA ALA A 100 -22.44 -3.18 10.40
C ALA A 100 -23.18 -4.50 10.14
N ASP A 101 -24.50 -4.58 10.42
CA ASP A 101 -25.28 -5.80 10.22
C ASP A 101 -25.39 -6.19 8.74
N LYS A 102 -25.63 -5.19 7.88
CA LYS A 102 -25.69 -5.40 6.43
C LYS A 102 -24.32 -5.76 5.87
N LEU A 103 -23.25 -5.14 6.38
CA LEU A 103 -21.88 -5.48 6.00
C LEU A 103 -21.53 -6.92 6.39
N ALA A 104 -21.91 -7.33 7.60
CA ALA A 104 -21.76 -8.70 8.09
C ALA A 104 -22.52 -9.70 7.21
N GLU A 105 -23.72 -9.34 6.76
CA GLU A 105 -24.49 -10.16 5.84
C GLU A 105 -23.86 -10.28 4.46
N LEU A 106 -23.37 -9.17 3.90
CA LEU A 106 -22.72 -9.15 2.58
C LEU A 106 -21.40 -9.93 2.57
N LEU A 107 -20.69 -9.96 3.70
CA LEU A 107 -19.37 -10.58 3.84
C LEU A 107 -19.40 -11.88 4.65
N LYS A 108 -20.53 -12.61 4.62
CA LYS A 108 -20.63 -13.95 5.24
C LYS A 108 -19.64 -14.95 4.62
N GLU A 109 -19.32 -14.76 3.34
CA GLU A 109 -18.34 -15.54 2.57
C GLU A 109 -17.18 -14.62 2.13
N PRO A 110 -15.99 -15.17 1.86
CA PRO A 110 -14.88 -14.41 1.32
C PRO A 110 -15.30 -13.67 0.05
N THR A 111 -15.33 -12.35 0.11
CA THR A 111 -15.83 -11.48 -0.96
C THR A 111 -14.81 -10.37 -1.22
N PRO A 112 -14.55 -10.02 -2.49
CA PRO A 112 -13.62 -8.95 -2.81
C PRO A 112 -14.16 -7.60 -2.34
N VAL A 113 -13.39 -6.93 -1.49
CA VAL A 113 -13.68 -5.58 -0.98
C VAL A 113 -12.49 -4.66 -1.22
N VAL A 114 -12.77 -3.36 -1.24
CA VAL A 114 -11.75 -2.32 -1.36
C VAL A 114 -11.50 -1.74 0.01
N LEU A 115 -10.33 -2.02 0.58
CA LEU A 115 -9.85 -1.40 1.82
C LEU A 115 -9.26 -0.04 1.49
N LEU A 116 -9.70 0.99 2.20
CA LEU A 116 -9.29 2.37 2.03
C LEU A 116 -8.61 2.88 3.29
N ILE A 117 -7.44 3.49 3.12
CA ILE A 117 -6.80 4.27 4.18
C ILE A 117 -7.00 5.75 3.81
N GLY A 118 -8.19 6.29 4.01
CA GLY A 118 -8.53 7.68 3.64
C GLY A 118 -9.50 7.84 2.46
N PRO A 119 -9.77 9.09 2.03
CA PRO A 119 -10.78 9.37 1.01
C PRO A 119 -10.33 8.88 -0.37
N LEU A 120 -11.26 8.27 -1.11
CA LEU A 120 -11.06 7.85 -2.49
C LEU A 120 -11.72 8.86 -3.44
N ALA A 121 -10.95 9.43 -4.36
CA ALA A 121 -11.47 10.33 -5.38
C ALA A 121 -12.55 9.65 -6.26
N ASP A 122 -13.60 10.38 -6.62
CA ASP A 122 -14.75 9.84 -7.36
C ASP A 122 -14.36 9.18 -8.69
N LYS A 123 -13.34 9.74 -9.36
CA LYS A 123 -12.78 9.17 -10.60
C LYS A 123 -12.25 7.74 -10.42
N HIS A 124 -11.71 7.40 -9.26
CA HIS A 124 -11.22 6.06 -8.95
C HIS A 124 -12.37 5.16 -8.50
N ARG A 125 -13.34 5.71 -7.76
CA ARG A 125 -14.56 4.99 -7.35
C ARG A 125 -15.37 4.51 -8.56
N ALA A 126 -15.42 5.31 -9.64
CA ALA A 126 -16.08 4.97 -10.90
C ALA A 126 -15.45 3.78 -11.66
N LEU A 127 -14.24 3.33 -11.29
CA LEU A 127 -13.60 2.16 -11.89
C LEU A 127 -14.13 0.83 -11.34
N PHE A 128 -14.87 0.87 -10.23
CA PHE A 128 -15.42 -0.31 -9.58
C PHE A 128 -16.85 -0.58 -10.02
N LYS A 129 -17.26 -1.86 -9.98
CA LYS A 129 -18.62 -2.27 -10.36
C LYS A 129 -19.61 -1.85 -9.26
N ASP A 130 -20.90 -1.77 -9.62
CA ASP A 130 -21.97 -1.32 -8.71
C ASP A 130 -22.10 -2.10 -7.39
N LYS A 131 -21.56 -3.33 -7.34
CA LYS A 131 -21.62 -4.22 -6.17
C LYS A 131 -20.40 -4.11 -5.25
N THR A 132 -19.42 -3.27 -5.58
CA THR A 132 -18.19 -3.15 -4.78
C THR A 132 -18.46 -2.47 -3.45
N VAL A 133 -17.93 -3.09 -2.38
CA VAL A 133 -17.95 -2.55 -1.02
C VAL A 133 -16.61 -1.90 -0.72
N PHE A 134 -16.65 -0.67 -0.24
CA PHE A 134 -15.49 0.09 0.22
C PHE A 134 -15.49 0.11 1.75
N VAL A 135 -14.38 -0.28 2.37
CA VAL A 135 -14.22 -0.29 3.83
C VAL A 135 -13.07 0.65 4.20
N PHE A 136 -13.35 1.65 5.03
CA PHE A 136 -12.35 2.57 5.54
C PHE A 136 -11.71 1.98 6.80
N LEU A 137 -10.40 1.73 6.72
CA LEU A 137 -9.60 1.29 7.85
C LEU A 137 -9.15 2.50 8.68
N PRO A 138 -9.15 2.40 10.01
CA PRO A 138 -8.52 3.41 10.85
C PRO A 138 -7.00 3.44 10.59
N LEU A 139 -6.42 4.63 10.59
CA LEU A 139 -4.97 4.78 10.49
C LEU A 139 -4.28 4.10 11.69
N PRO A 140 -3.20 3.33 11.47
CA PRO A 140 -2.54 2.58 12.54
C PRO A 140 -1.80 3.46 13.55
N TYR A 141 -1.61 4.77 13.27
CA TYR A 141 -0.94 5.71 14.18
C TYR A 141 -1.71 7.02 14.23
N ALA A 142 -2.04 7.49 15.44
CA ALA A 142 -2.25 8.91 15.66
C ALA A 142 -0.89 9.58 15.43
N VAL A 143 -0.81 10.55 14.53
CA VAL A 143 0.39 11.39 14.42
C VAL A 143 0.54 12.06 15.79
N PRO A 144 1.62 11.81 16.56
CA PRO A 144 1.82 12.51 17.81
C PRO A 144 1.81 14.01 17.50
N GLU A 145 1.01 14.79 18.24
CA GLU A 145 0.98 16.23 18.07
C GLU A 145 2.42 16.76 18.19
N PRO A 146 2.85 17.69 17.31
CA PRO A 146 4.15 18.32 17.48
C PRO A 146 4.21 18.90 18.91
N PRO A 147 5.36 18.80 19.60
CA PRO A 147 5.51 19.40 20.92
C PRO A 147 5.02 20.85 20.89
N PRO A 148 4.33 21.33 21.93
CA PRO A 148 3.94 22.73 21.99
C PRO A 148 5.17 23.60 21.75
N ALA A 149 5.07 24.56 20.83
CA ALA A 149 6.16 25.49 20.57
C ALA A 149 6.51 26.20 21.88
N ASP A 150 7.79 26.16 22.26
CA ASP A 150 8.26 26.91 23.43
C ASP A 150 7.92 28.39 23.22
N PRO A 151 7.34 29.07 24.22
CA PRO A 151 7.15 30.52 24.14
C PRO A 151 8.51 31.21 24.15
N GLU A 152 8.80 32.02 23.12
CA GLU A 152 9.97 32.92 23.05
C GLU A 152 9.94 34.00 24.14
#